data_AF-A0A356K8J1-F1
#
_entry.id   AF-A0A356K8J1-F1
#
_cell.length_a   1.000
_cell.length_b   1.000
_cell.length_c   1.000
_cell.angle_alpha   90.00
_cell.angle_beta   90.00
_cell.angle_gamma   90.00
#
_symmetry.space_group_name_H-M   'P 1'
#
loop_
_entity.id
_entity.type
_entity.pdbx_description
1 polymer ?
#
loop_
_entity_poly.entity_id
_entity_poly.type
_entity_poly.pdbx_seq_one_letter_code
_entity_poly.pdbx_strand_id
1 'polypeptide(L)'
;MNLEETAVLLLLRSQHLDVGTIMDLLDLGDREFREMTTRNSQIHELLEARRQGTLPAIEVEPKQCLACSEWFMPYASERYCSDPCKAAGNIQNV
;
A
#
# COMPACT_ATOMS: atom_id res chain seq x y z
N MET A 1 -5.43 7.47 -16.18
CA MET A 1 -4.48 6.65 -15.43
C MET A 1 -4.78 5.21 -15.78
N ASN A 2 -3.83 4.49 -16.38
CA ASN A 2 -4.01 3.07 -16.68
C ASN A 2 -3.75 2.21 -15.43
N LEU A 3 -4.02 0.91 -15.53
CA LEU A 3 -3.89 -0.01 -14.39
C LEU A 3 -2.43 -0.12 -13.95
N GLU A 4 -1.51 -0.13 -14.90
CA GLU A 4 -0.07 -0.23 -14.70
C GLU A 4 0.47 0.96 -13.93
N GLU A 5 0.13 2.20 -14.32
CA GLU A 5 0.48 3.42 -13.57
C GLU A 5 -0.08 3.39 -12.15
N THR A 6 -1.30 2.88 -11.98
CA THR A 6 -1.92 2.73 -10.65
C THR A 6 -1.17 1.73 -9.79
N ALA A 7 -0.73 0.61 -10.37
CA ALA A 7 0.05 -0.40 -9.68
C ALA A 7 1.44 0.13 -9.29
N VAL A 8 2.12 0.84 -10.21
CA VAL A 8 3.40 1.50 -9.94
C VAL A 8 3.26 2.49 -8.78
N LEU A 9 2.24 3.34 -8.79
CA LEU A 9 1.98 4.29 -7.70
C LEU A 9 1.78 3.61 -6.35
N LEU A 10 1.07 2.49 -6.32
CA LEU A 10 0.82 1.73 -5.10
C LEU A 10 2.13 1.14 -4.56
N LEU A 11 2.90 0.47 -5.41
CA LEU A 11 4.11 -0.24 -5.02
C LEU A 11 5.24 0.73 -4.63
N LEU A 12 5.35 1.88 -5.30
CA LEU A 12 6.34 2.91 -4.97
C LEU A 12 6.16 3.54 -3.59
N ARG A 13 5.02 3.36 -2.93
CA ARG A 13 4.81 3.80 -1.53
C ARG A 13 5.49 2.88 -0.51
N SER A 14 5.86 1.66 -0.89
CA SER A 14 6.51 0.71 0.02
C SER A 14 8.02 0.90 0.04
N GLN A 15 8.56 1.38 1.16
CA GLN A 15 10.02 1.49 1.37
C GLN A 15 10.78 0.15 1.29
N HIS A 16 10.08 -0.98 1.41
CA HIS A 16 10.67 -2.32 1.43
C HIS A 16 10.88 -2.93 0.04
N LEU A 17 10.26 -2.37 -1.00
CA LEU A 17 10.41 -2.82 -2.38
C LEU A 17 11.31 -1.85 -3.13
N ASP A 18 12.46 -2.29 -3.64
CA ASP A 18 13.27 -1.45 -4.53
C ASP A 18 12.60 -1.27 -5.91
N VAL A 19 13.00 -0.23 -6.64
CA VAL A 19 12.38 0.13 -7.93
C VAL A 19 12.59 -0.97 -8.98
N GLY A 20 13.73 -1.67 -8.96
CA GLY A 20 13.99 -2.77 -9.88
C GLY A 20 13.02 -3.92 -9.67
N THR A 21 12.83 -4.34 -8.41
CA THR A 21 11.82 -5.35 -8.05
C THR A 21 10.40 -4.94 -8.48
N ILE A 22 10.04 -3.65 -8.35
CA ILE A 22 8.72 -3.16 -8.80
C ILE A 22 8.57 -3.29 -10.32
N MET A 23 9.62 -2.92 -11.08
CA MET A 23 9.61 -3.05 -12.53
C MET A 23 9.52 -4.52 -12.96
N ASP A 24 10.28 -5.40 -12.32
CA ASP A 24 10.25 -6.84 -12.58
C ASP A 24 8.87 -7.45 -12.28
N LEU A 25 8.25 -7.09 -11.15
CA LEU A 25 6.92 -7.59 -10.75
C LEU A 25 5.82 -7.19 -11.73
N LEU A 26 5.99 -6.04 -12.40
CA LEU A 26 5.01 -5.50 -13.35
C LEU A 26 5.40 -5.76 -14.81
N ASP A 27 6.50 -6.49 -15.06
CA ASP A 27 7.06 -6.76 -16.39
C ASP A 27 7.30 -5.45 -17.20
N LEU A 28 7.80 -4.42 -16.52
CA LEU A 28 8.02 -3.08 -17.11
C LEU A 28 9.45 -2.92 -17.60
N GLY A 29 9.59 -2.57 -18.88
CA GLY A 29 10.88 -2.16 -19.44
C GLY A 29 11.27 -0.73 -19.05
N ASP A 30 12.57 -0.43 -19.06
CA ASP A 30 13.13 0.90 -18.74
C ASP A 30 12.46 2.05 -19.51
N ARG A 31 12.23 1.86 -20.81
CA ARG A 31 11.64 2.89 -21.67
C ARG A 31 10.22 3.22 -21.22
N GLU A 32 9.42 2.19 -20.99
CA GLU A 32 8.03 2.34 -20.58
C GLU A 32 7.94 3.01 -19.20
N PHE A 33 8.77 2.58 -18.25
CA PHE A 33 8.81 3.18 -16.92
C PHE A 33 9.23 4.66 -16.95
N ARG A 34 10.20 5.03 -17.80
CA ARG A 34 10.60 6.43 -18.01
C ARG A 34 9.48 7.26 -18.64
N GLU A 35 8.76 6.72 -19.62
CA GLU A 35 7.59 7.37 -20.21
C GLU A 35 6.50 7.59 -19.16
N MET A 36 6.19 6.59 -18.33
CA MET A 36 5.24 6.72 -17.22
C MET A 36 5.67 7.81 -16.23
N THR A 37 6.95 7.82 -15.83
CA THR A 37 7.49 8.83 -14.90
C THR A 37 7.39 10.24 -15.47
N THR A 38 7.53 10.39 -16.79
CA THR A 38 7.44 11.70 -17.47
C THR A 38 5.99 12.17 -17.57
N ARG A 39 5.05 11.26 -17.81
CA ARG A 39 3.62 11.58 -17.96
C ARG A 39 2.90 11.76 -16.62
N ASN A 40 3.33 11.05 -15.58
CA ASN A 40 2.66 11.01 -14.28
C ASN A 40 3.56 11.61 -13.19
N SER A 41 3.30 12.87 -12.83
CA SER A 41 4.07 13.60 -11.82
C SER A 41 4.07 12.92 -10.45
N GLN A 42 3.01 12.17 -10.10
CA GLN A 42 2.96 11.46 -8.82
C GLN A 42 3.97 10.31 -8.76
N ILE A 43 4.22 9.63 -9.88
CA ILE A 43 5.26 8.59 -9.97
C ILE A 43 6.63 9.24 -9.77
N HIS A 44 6.86 10.39 -10.43
CA HIS A 44 8.10 11.15 -10.28
C HIS A 44 8.34 11.64 -8.85
N GLU A 45 7.32 12.21 -8.21
CA GLU A 45 7.37 12.67 -6.82
C GLU A 45 7.69 11.53 -5.84
N LEU A 46 7.07 10.36 -6.02
CA LEU A 46 7.36 9.19 -5.18
C LEU A 46 8.81 8.71 -5.36
N LEU A 47 9.33 8.68 -6.59
CA LEU A 47 10.72 8.31 -6.84
C LEU A 47 11.70 9.29 -6.17
N GLU A 48 11.40 10.58 -6.22
CA GLU A 48 12.20 11.61 -5.54
C GLU A 48 12.14 11.46 -4.02
N ALA A 49 10.95 11.25 -3.45
CA ALA A 49 10.78 11.03 -2.02
C ALA A 49 11.55 9.78 -1.55
N ARG A 50 11.55 8.70 -2.34
CA ARG A 50 12.35 7.50 -2.08
C ARG A 50 13.84 7.79 -2.08
N ARG A 51 14.33 8.49 -3.10
CA ARG A 51 15.74 8.85 -3.23
C ARG A 51 16.21 9.72 -2.06
N GLN A 52 15.35 10.59 -1.57
CA GLN A 52 15.63 11.50 -0.46
C GLN A 52 15.37 10.87 0.92
N GLY A 53 14.80 9.66 0.98
CA GLY A 53 14.40 9.02 2.23
C GLY A 53 13.22 9.71 2.94
N THR A 54 12.43 10.49 2.20
CA THR A 54 11.29 11.29 2.69
C THR A 54 9.94 10.68 2.30
N LEU A 55 9.92 9.39 1.97
CA LEU A 55 8.66 8.68 1.74
C LEU A 55 7.72 8.90 2.94
N PRO A 56 6.47 9.36 2.71
CA PRO A 56 5.54 9.57 3.79
C PRO A 56 5.25 8.22 4.46
N ALA A 57 5.50 8.15 5.77
CA ALA A 57 5.04 7.03 6.57
C ALA A 57 3.50 7.05 6.53
N ILE A 58 2.90 5.92 6.12
CA ILE A 58 1.47 5.75 6.27
C ILE A 58 1.23 5.48 7.76
N GLU A 59 0.85 6.50 8.50
CA GLU A 59 0.41 6.33 9.88
C GLU A 59 -0.88 5.52 9.87
N VAL A 60 -0.80 4.34 10.47
CA VAL A 60 -1.97 3.51 10.72
C VAL A 60 -2.45 3.85 12.13
N GLU A 61 -3.65 4.40 12.24
CA GLU A 61 -4.25 4.63 13.55
C GLU A 61 -4.70 3.29 14.16
N PRO A 62 -4.39 3.03 15.44
CA PRO A 62 -4.95 1.90 16.16
C PRO A 62 -6.48 1.95 16.12
N LYS A 63 -7.13 0.80 15.91
CA LYS A 63 -8.58 0.66 15.94
C LYS A 63 -9.00 -0.25 17.07
N GLN A 64 -10.23 -0.09 17.53
CA GLN A 64 -10.84 -0.99 18.49
C GLN A 64 -11.53 -2.15 17.74
N CYS A 65 -11.22 -3.39 18.14
CA CYS A 65 -11.84 -4.58 17.57
C CYS A 65 -13.34 -4.62 17.89
N LEU A 66 -14.17 -4.85 16.87
CA LEU A 66 -15.62 -4.90 17.05
C LEU A 66 -16.13 -6.14 17.81
N ALA A 67 -15.30 -7.17 17.97
CA ALA A 67 -15.69 -8.42 18.65
C ALA A 67 -15.23 -8.49 20.12
N CYS A 68 -13.98 -8.10 20.42
CA CYS A 68 -13.40 -8.19 21.76
C CYS A 68 -13.12 -6.84 22.43
N SER A 69 -13.35 -5.73 21.71
CA SER A 69 -13.08 -4.37 22.19
C SER A 69 -11.61 -4.06 22.51
N GLU A 70 -10.66 -4.92 22.12
CA GLU A 70 -9.23 -4.65 22.25
C GLU A 70 -8.73 -3.70 21.17
N TRP A 71 -7.75 -2.87 21.52
CA TRP A 71 -7.05 -2.00 20.57
C TRP A 71 -6.00 -2.80 19.81
N PHE A 72 -5.97 -2.63 18.48
CA PHE A 72 -5.00 -3.29 17.61
C PHE A 72 -4.57 -2.36 16.48
N MET A 73 -3.40 -2.65 15.89
CA MET A 73 -2.93 -1.99 14.68
C MET A 73 -3.49 -2.73 13.47
N PRO A 74 -4.46 -2.16 12.73
CA PRO A 74 -5.06 -2.86 11.60
C PRO A 74 -4.08 -2.97 10.43
N TYR A 75 -4.05 -4.11 9.75
CA TYR A 75 -3.43 -4.17 8.43
C TYR A 75 -4.46 -3.72 7.38
N ALA A 76 -4.18 -2.60 6.71
CA ALA A 76 -5.10 -1.98 5.75
C ALA A 76 -6.51 -1.68 6.32
N SER A 77 -7.57 -2.31 5.78
CA SER A 77 -8.97 -2.03 6.12
C SER A 77 -9.59 -3.01 7.13
N GLU A 78 -8.76 -3.75 7.88
CA GLU A 78 -9.21 -4.70 8.88
C GLU A 78 -10.06 -4.06 9.99
N ARG A 79 -11.07 -4.82 10.45
CA ARG A 79 -12.02 -4.44 11.51
C ARG A 79 -11.90 -5.28 12.78
N TYR A 80 -11.15 -6.38 12.71
CA TYR A 80 -11.02 -7.37 13.79
C TYR A 80 -9.54 -7.64 14.02
N CYS A 81 -9.15 -7.81 15.28
CA CYS A 81 -7.75 -8.02 15.67
C CYS A 81 -7.21 -9.42 15.36
N SER A 82 -8.08 -10.38 15.02
CA SER A 82 -7.70 -11.77 14.77
C SER A 82 -8.78 -12.53 13.99
N ASP A 83 -8.40 -13.66 13.38
CA ASP A 83 -9.35 -14.55 12.66
C ASP A 83 -10.49 -15.07 13.56
N PRO A 84 -10.25 -15.47 14.83
CA PRO A 84 -11.34 -15.81 15.75
C PRO A 84 -12.33 -14.65 15.97
N CYS A 85 -11.83 -13.42 16.13
CA CYS A 85 -12.68 -12.23 16.26
C CYS A 85 -13.49 -11.95 14.99
N LYS A 86 -12.90 -12.17 13.82
CA LYS A 86 -13.58 -12.05 12.53
C LYS A 86 -14.71 -13.09 12.40
N ALA A 87 -14.46 -14.33 12.80
CA ALA A 87 -15.47 -15.39 12.82
C ALA A 87 -16.62 -15.05 13.80
N ALA A 88 -16.29 -14.59 15.02
CA ALA A 88 -17.29 -14.20 16.02
C ALA A 88 -18.14 -13.00 15.57
N GLY A 89 -17.51 -11.98 14.99
CA GLY A 89 -18.21 -10.79 14.48
C GLY A 89 -19.14 -11.09 13.30
N ASN A 90 -18.82 -12.08 12.47
CA ASN A 90 -19.71 -12.52 11.38
C ASN A 90 -20.96 -13.23 11.90
N ILE A 91 -20.93 -13.83 13.09
CA ILE A 91 -22.10 -14.50 13.69
C ILE A 91 -23.05 -13.49 14.32
N GLN A 92 -22.53 -12.37 14.85
CA GLN A 92 -23.33 -11.34 15.53
C GLN A 92 -24.04 -10.36 14.57
N ASN A 93 -23.63 -10.30 13.30
CA ASN A 93 -24.19 -9.39 12.29
C ASN A 93 -25.21 -10.07 11.34
N VAL A 94 -25.75 -11.24 11.72
CA VAL A 94 -26.83 -11.96 10.99
C VAL A 94 -28.16 -11.74 11.69
#